data_AF-C6LIQ3-F1
#
_entry.id   AF-C6LIQ3-F1
#
_cell.length_a   1.000
_cell.length_b   1.000
_cell.length_c   1.000
_cell.angle_alpha   90.00
_cell.angle_beta   90.00
_cell.angle_gamma   90.00
#
_symmetry.space_group_name_H-M   'P 1'
#
loop_
_entity.id
_entity.type
_entity.pdbx_description
1 polymer ?
#
loop_
_entity_poly.entity_id
_entity_poly.type
_entity_poly.pdbx_seq_one_letter_code
_entity_poly.pdbx_strand_id
1 'polypeptide(L)'
;MASVCCLTTFDNPFDPFEQFVDWWLFDTEKGYDTCGLLARTVKSADDSTEKEEYEEIERAIDAIIQNDFMNIYKKVKKQEKKAS
;
A
#
# COMPACT_ATOMS: atom_id res chain seq x y z
N MET A 1 10.75 7.73 -13.29
CA MET A 1 9.80 8.13 -12.23
C MET A 1 9.61 6.95 -11.30
N ALA A 2 9.58 7.18 -9.98
CA ALA A 2 9.21 6.16 -9.01
C ALA A 2 7.71 5.88 -9.16
N SER A 3 7.31 4.62 -9.28
CA SER A 3 5.89 4.25 -9.29
C SER A 3 5.36 4.19 -7.86
N VAL A 4 4.36 4.99 -7.52
CA VAL A 4 3.72 4.93 -6.20
C VAL A 4 2.87 3.66 -6.10
N CYS A 5 3.07 2.88 -5.04
CA CYS A 5 2.35 1.64 -4.76
C CYS A 5 1.55 1.75 -3.47
N CYS A 6 0.42 1.04 -3.40
CA CYS A 6 -0.37 0.87 -2.16
C CYS A 6 -0.65 -0.61 -1.90
N LEU A 7 -0.77 -0.94 -0.61
CA LEU A 7 -1.29 -2.22 -0.13
C LEU A 7 -2.80 -2.10 0.04
N THR A 8 -3.55 -3.11 -0.39
CA THR A 8 -4.99 -3.21 -0.18
C THR A 8 -5.36 -4.69 -0.07
N THR A 9 -6.62 -5.01 0.23
CA THR A 9 -7.10 -6.40 0.29
C THR A 9 -7.87 -6.79 -0.98
N PHE A 10 -8.03 -8.10 -1.22
CA PHE A 10 -8.77 -8.59 -2.37
C PHE A 10 -10.26 -8.21 -2.34
N ASP A 11 -10.86 -8.15 -1.15
CA ASP A 11 -12.28 -7.88 -0.94
C ASP A 11 -12.64 -6.38 -0.82
N ASN A 12 -11.65 -5.50 -0.68
CA ASN A 12 -11.89 -4.06 -0.62
C ASN A 12 -12.26 -3.53 -2.03
N PRO A 13 -13.48 -3.00 -2.22
CA PRO A 13 -13.97 -2.58 -3.53
C PRO A 13 -13.51 -1.16 -3.92
N PHE A 14 -12.87 -0.43 -3.01
CA PHE A 14 -12.51 0.97 -3.20
C PHE A 14 -11.07 1.13 -3.68
N ASP A 15 -10.83 2.14 -4.51
CA ASP A 15 -9.48 2.51 -4.94
C ASP A 15 -8.73 3.23 -3.79
N PRO A 16 -7.58 2.71 -3.30
CA PRO A 16 -6.86 3.34 -2.20
C PRO A 16 -6.22 4.70 -2.55
N PHE A 17 -6.09 5.03 -3.85
CA PHE A 17 -5.54 6.31 -4.30
C PHE A 17 -6.61 7.39 -4.47
N GLU A 18 -7.79 7.03 -4.98
CA GLU A 18 -8.83 8.00 -5.35
C GLU A 18 -10.01 7.99 -4.36
N GLN A 19 -10.23 6.88 -3.65
CA GLN A 19 -11.34 6.67 -2.70
C GLN A 19 -10.82 6.29 -1.31
N PHE A 20 -9.75 6.96 -0.86
CA PHE A 20 -9.03 6.60 0.37
C PHE A 20 -9.92 6.49 1.62
N VAL A 21 -10.90 7.40 1.79
CA VAL A 21 -11.77 7.40 2.98
C VAL A 21 -12.65 6.14 3.03
N ASP A 22 -13.32 5.80 1.92
CA ASP A 22 -14.16 4.60 1.84
C ASP A 22 -13.31 3.32 1.95
N TRP A 23 -12.14 3.33 1.30
CA TRP A 23 -11.16 2.25 1.39
C TRP A 23 -10.72 2.01 2.84
N TRP A 24 -10.35 3.07 3.57
CA TRP A 24 -9.88 3.00 4.95
C TRP A 24 -10.99 2.60 5.91
N LEU A 25 -12.21 3.09 5.71
CA LEU A 25 -13.36 2.69 6.53
C LEU A 25 -13.65 1.19 6.38
N PHE A 26 -13.71 0.68 5.14
CA PHE A 26 -13.88 -0.76 4.90
C PHE A 26 -12.77 -1.58 5.56
N ASP A 27 -11.52 -1.16 5.38
CA ASP A 27 -10.34 -1.84 5.91
C ASP A 27 -10.36 -1.94 7.44
N THR A 28 -10.72 -0.83 8.11
CA THR A 28 -10.80 -0.77 9.58
C THR A 28 -12.02 -1.52 10.13
N GLU A 29 -13.18 -1.44 9.48
CA GLU A 29 -14.39 -2.21 9.87
C GLU A 29 -14.18 -3.72 9.77
N LYS A 30 -13.39 -4.18 8.78
CA LYS A 30 -12.99 -5.59 8.64
C LYS A 30 -11.90 -6.01 9.62
N GLY A 31 -11.26 -5.06 10.29
CA GLY A 31 -10.17 -5.30 11.23
C GLY A 31 -8.82 -5.62 10.57
N TYR A 32 -8.63 -5.27 9.29
CA TYR A 32 -7.38 -5.52 8.58
C TYR A 32 -6.25 -4.59 9.05
N ASP A 33 -6.55 -3.32 9.35
CA ASP A 33 -5.57 -2.30 9.73
C ASP A 33 -4.36 -2.27 8.79
N THR A 34 -4.63 -2.25 7.47
CA THR A 34 -3.61 -2.35 6.42
C THR A 34 -2.59 -1.21 6.52
N CYS A 35 -3.02 0.00 6.88
CA CYS A 35 -2.12 1.13 7.13
C CYS A 35 -1.17 0.87 8.32
N GLY A 36 -1.70 0.37 9.44
CA GLY A 36 -0.89 0.06 10.61
C GLY A 36 0.09 -1.10 10.35
N LEU A 37 -0.34 -2.12 9.62
CA LEU A 37 0.51 -3.22 9.18
C LEU A 37 1.67 -2.71 8.31
N LEU A 38 1.38 -1.86 7.33
CA LEU A 38 2.39 -1.27 6.47
C LEU A 38 3.36 -0.40 7.28
N ALA A 39 2.87 0.48 8.14
CA ALA A 39 3.69 1.36 8.97
C ALA A 39 4.66 0.60 9.89
N ARG A 40 4.28 -0.58 10.40
CA ARG A 40 5.17 -1.45 11.19
C ARG A 40 6.26 -2.14 10.36
N THR A 41 6.06 -2.23 9.05
CA THR A 41 6.94 -2.98 8.14
C THR A 41 7.92 -2.06 7.40
N VAL A 42 7.50 -0.83 7.10
CA VAL A 42 8.35 0.19 6.49
C VAL A 42 9.48 0.58 7.44
N LYS A 43 10.70 0.69 6.90
CA LYS A 43 11.86 1.18 7.64
C LYS A 43 12.19 2.60 7.18
N SER A 44 11.48 3.59 7.71
CA SER A 44 11.81 4.99 7.45
C SER A 44 13.08 5.39 8.21
N ALA A 45 13.93 6.19 7.57
CA ALA A 45 15.10 6.82 8.20
C ALA A 45 15.00 8.35 8.06
N ASP A 46 15.40 9.10 9.08
CA ASP A 46 15.19 10.56 9.18
C ASP A 46 15.75 11.38 8.00
N ASP A 47 16.77 10.86 7.31
CA ASP A 47 17.43 11.54 6.18
C ASP A 47 17.05 10.95 4.80
N SER A 48 15.99 10.16 4.72
CA SER A 48 15.57 9.51 3.45
C SER A 48 15.00 10.52 2.47
N THR A 49 15.34 10.37 1.19
CA THR A 49 14.69 11.12 0.10
C THR A 49 13.29 10.57 -0.19
N GLU A 50 12.41 11.37 -0.80
CA GLU A 50 11.07 10.91 -1.20
C GLU A 50 11.12 9.62 -2.05
N LYS A 51 12.12 9.52 -2.94
CA LYS A 51 12.32 8.34 -3.78
C LYS A 51 12.64 7.10 -2.95
N GLU A 52 13.55 7.22 -1.99
CA GLU A 52 13.93 6.13 -1.09
C GLU A 52 12.75 5.71 -0.20
N GLU A 53 11.93 6.66 0.25
CA GLU A 53 10.72 6.37 1.00
C GLU A 53 9.73 5.53 0.16
N TYR A 54 9.50 5.90 -1.11
CA TYR A 54 8.64 5.10 -2.00
C TYR A 54 9.21 3.71 -2.29
N GLU A 55 10.53 3.58 -2.45
CA GLU A 55 11.19 2.30 -2.65
C GLU A 55 11.06 1.39 -1.41
N GLU A 56 11.18 1.96 -0.20
CA GLU A 56 11.04 1.19 1.03
C GLU A 56 9.58 0.84 1.34
N ILE A 57 8.63 1.70 0.97
CA ILE A 57 7.20 1.37 0.98
C ILE A 57 6.93 0.19 0.03
N GLU A 58 7.40 0.23 -1.22
CA GLU A 58 7.20 -0.88 -2.15
C GLU A 58 7.83 -2.18 -1.62
N ARG A 59 9.04 -2.10 -1.03
CA ARG A 59 9.69 -3.25 -0.40
C ARG A 59 8.87 -3.82 0.77
N ALA A 60 8.31 -2.96 1.62
CA ALA A 60 7.47 -3.37 2.73
C ALA A 60 6.17 -4.04 2.26
N ILE A 61 5.53 -3.51 1.21
CA ILE A 61 4.37 -4.12 0.56
C ILE A 61 4.71 -5.52 0.04
N ASP A 62 5.83 -5.66 -0.66
CA ASP A 62 6.27 -6.95 -1.20
C ASP A 62 6.57 -7.95 -0.07
N ALA A 63 7.19 -7.51 1.03
CA ALA A 63 7.41 -8.35 2.20
C ALA A 63 6.09 -8.82 2.84
N ILE A 64 5.08 -7.95 2.94
CA ILE A 64 3.76 -8.35 3.47
C ILE A 64 3.12 -9.42 2.59
N ILE A 65 3.12 -9.22 1.28
CA ILE A 65 2.51 -10.18 0.32
C ILE A 65 3.28 -11.51 0.32
N GLN A 66 4.61 -11.50 0.39
CA GLN A 66 5.42 -12.71 0.46
C GLN A 66 5.13 -13.56 1.71
N ASN A 67 4.73 -12.92 2.81
CA ASN A 67 4.40 -13.58 4.07
C ASN A 67 2.88 -13.80 4.25
N ASP A 68 2.06 -13.46 3.25
CA ASP A 68 0.61 -13.60 3.30
C ASP A 68 0.13 -14.98 2.83
N PHE A 69 0.21 -15.96 3.73
CA PHE A 69 -0.25 -17.32 3.48
C PHE A 69 -1.78 -17.44 3.28
N MET A 70 -2.54 -16.41 3.66
CA MET A 70 -4.01 -16.40 3.59
C MET A 70 -4.51 -15.72 2.31
N ASN A 71 -3.61 -15.13 1.51
CA ASN A 71 -3.93 -14.43 0.27
C ASN A 71 -5.02 -13.35 0.46
N ILE A 72 -4.83 -12.54 1.51
CA ILE A 72 -5.67 -11.40 1.88
C ILE A 72 -5.27 -10.16 1.09
N TYR A 73 -3.96 -9.93 0.91
CA TYR A 73 -3.40 -8.67 0.46
C TYR A 73 -3.01 -8.68 -1.02
N LYS A 74 -3.14 -7.52 -1.67
CA LYS A 74 -2.72 -7.26 -3.05
C LYS A 74 -2.00 -5.91 -3.16
N LYS A 75 -0.96 -5.86 -3.99
CA LYS A 75 -0.26 -4.62 -4.37
C LYS A 75 -0.98 -3.97 -5.55
N VAL A 76 -1.24 -2.67 -5.45
CA VAL A 76 -1.72 -1.84 -6.57
C VAL A 76 -0.71 -0.74 -6.87
N LYS A 77 -0.56 -0.38 -8.15
CA LYS A 77 0.35 0.67 -8.61
C LYS A 77 -0.43 1.81 -9.26
N LYS A 78 -0.11 3.06 -8.92
CA LYS A 78 -0.66 4.21 -9.61
C LYS A 78 0.04 4.35 -10.97
N GLN A 79 -0.65 4.01 -12.05
CA GLN A 79 -0.15 4.29 -13.40
C GLN A 79 -0.37 5.77 -13.70
N GLU A 80 0.71 6.51 -14.00
CA GLU A 80 0.55 7.82 -14.61
C GLU A 80 -0.13 7.61 -15.96
N LYS A 81 -1.37 8.10 -16.12
CA LYS A 81 -2.00 8.18 -17.43
C LYS A 81 -1.07 9.04 -18.30
N LYS A 82 -0.37 8.44 -19.26
CA LYS A 82 0.19 9.20 -20.37
C LYS A 82 -0.99 9.92 -21.01
N ALA A 83 -1.06 11.24 -20.85
CA ALA A 83 -1.95 12.06 -21.63
C ALA A 83 -1.65 11.76 -23.10
N SER A 84 -2.62 11.17 -23.79
CA SER A 84 -2.51 10.81 -25.20
C SER A 84 -2.96 11.96 -26.08
#